data_AF-U7QDQ1-F1
#
_entry.id   AF-U7QDQ1-F1
#
_cell.length_a   1.000
_cell.length_b   1.000
_cell.length_c   1.000
_cell.angle_alpha   90.00
_cell.angle_beta   90.00
_cell.angle_gamma   90.00
#
_symmetry.space_group_name_H-M   'P 1'
#
loop_
_entity.id
_entity.type
_entity.pdbx_description
1 polymer ?
#
loop_
_entity_poly.entity_id
_entity_poly.type
_entity_poly.pdbx_seq_one_letter_code
_entity_poly.pdbx_strand_id
1 'polypeptide(L)'
;MWKIFIFSPLLLTGCQLSISIPELEEMSPFESSNQASFVMQTMTAGQQAYYEVNGQFASSLDSLSVDLNVETGEYSYQLVTVGDSAQTVVMTAAAKTGELPSYAGVVTVGQTEGGVMAFANICKTDEPSTVPPPLSTTPIPGEGLQCPPGSSPVH
;
A
#
# COMPACT_ATOMS: atom_id res chain seq x y z
N MET A 1 -15.56 -72.17 28.77
CA MET A 1 -15.60 -70.70 28.91
C MET A 1 -14.92 -70.12 27.67
N TRP A 2 -15.68 -69.75 26.63
CA TRP A 2 -15.23 -68.87 25.55
C TRP A 2 -16.48 -68.29 24.88
N LYS A 3 -16.76 -67.01 25.13
CA LYS A 3 -17.89 -66.27 24.55
C LYS A 3 -17.54 -65.85 23.12
N ILE A 4 -18.40 -66.19 22.17
CA ILE A 4 -18.40 -65.64 20.81
C ILE A 4 -18.87 -64.17 20.92
N PHE A 5 -17.99 -63.24 20.57
CA PHE A 5 -18.36 -61.83 20.38
C PHE A 5 -18.91 -61.67 18.96
N ILE A 6 -20.20 -61.37 18.87
CA ILE A 6 -20.87 -60.95 17.63
C ILE A 6 -20.36 -59.53 17.32
N PHE A 7 -19.50 -59.40 16.32
CA PHE A 7 -19.16 -58.11 15.73
C PHE A 7 -20.37 -57.61 14.92
N SER A 8 -21.07 -56.62 15.47
CA SER A 8 -22.09 -55.86 14.74
C SER A 8 -21.38 -54.82 13.87
N PRO A 9 -21.52 -54.83 12.53
CA PRO A 9 -20.98 -53.77 11.71
C PRO A 9 -21.92 -52.56 11.81
N LEU A 10 -21.60 -51.62 12.70
CA LEU A 10 -22.12 -50.26 12.58
C LEU A 10 -21.57 -49.67 11.27
N LEU A 11 -22.39 -49.66 10.23
CA LEU A 11 -22.18 -48.86 9.04
C LEU A 11 -22.34 -47.39 9.44
N LEU A 12 -21.25 -46.78 9.90
CA LEU A 12 -21.08 -45.33 9.92
C LEU A 12 -20.96 -44.88 8.46
N THR A 13 -22.08 -44.62 7.79
CA THR A 13 -22.10 -43.73 6.63
C THR A 13 -21.68 -42.36 7.12
N GLY A 14 -20.37 -42.11 7.13
CA GLY A 14 -19.82 -40.77 7.27
C GLY A 14 -20.33 -39.94 6.11
N CYS A 15 -21.06 -38.85 6.41
CA CYS A 15 -21.21 -37.78 5.44
C CYS A 15 -19.82 -37.34 5.03
N GLN A 16 -19.40 -37.69 3.82
CA GLN A 16 -18.20 -37.12 3.22
C GLN A 16 -18.53 -35.66 2.94
N LEU A 17 -18.15 -34.77 3.85
CA LEU A 17 -18.07 -33.36 3.56
C LEU A 17 -16.92 -33.20 2.57
N SER A 18 -17.24 -33.18 1.29
CA SER A 18 -16.36 -32.66 0.25
C SER A 18 -16.20 -31.17 0.50
N ILE A 19 -15.21 -30.81 1.32
CA ILE A 19 -14.72 -29.43 1.39
C ILE A 19 -13.97 -29.22 0.08
N SER A 20 -14.66 -28.68 -0.92
CA SER A 20 -13.98 -28.03 -2.04
C SER A 20 -13.13 -26.92 -1.44
N ILE A 21 -11.81 -27.03 -1.59
CA ILE A 21 -10.88 -25.95 -1.32
C ILE A 21 -11.40 -24.76 -2.13
N PRO A 22 -11.81 -23.63 -1.52
CA PRO A 22 -12.18 -22.48 -2.31
C PRO A 22 -10.96 -22.12 -3.16
N GLU A 23 -11.20 -21.94 -4.45
CA GLU A 23 -10.26 -21.30 -5.37
C GLU A 23 -9.68 -20.08 -4.67
N LEU A 24 -8.36 -19.84 -4.78
CA LEU A 24 -7.71 -18.64 -4.27
C LEU A 24 -8.59 -17.43 -4.60
N GLU A 25 -9.33 -16.90 -3.63
CA GLU A 25 -10.27 -15.81 -3.90
C GLU A 25 -9.40 -14.60 -4.27
N GLU A 26 -9.42 -14.25 -5.55
CA GLU A 26 -8.78 -13.01 -6.00
C GLU A 26 -9.44 -11.85 -5.28
N MET A 27 -8.60 -11.05 -4.61
CA MET A 27 -9.05 -9.94 -3.79
C MET A 27 -9.83 -8.96 -4.66
N SER A 28 -10.99 -8.48 -4.20
CA SER A 28 -11.82 -7.61 -5.03
C SER A 28 -11.08 -6.30 -5.37
N PRO A 29 -11.39 -5.62 -6.49
CA PRO A 29 -10.71 -4.37 -6.85
C PRO A 29 -10.76 -3.30 -5.76
N PHE A 30 -11.87 -3.25 -5.01
CA PHE A 30 -12.04 -2.36 -3.88
C PHE A 30 -11.08 -2.69 -2.72
N GLU A 31 -10.96 -3.96 -2.35
CA GLU A 31 -10.06 -4.40 -1.29
C GLU A 31 -8.59 -4.18 -1.68
N SER A 32 -8.21 -4.51 -2.91
CA SER A 32 -6.88 -4.26 -3.45
C SER A 32 -6.54 -2.77 -3.43
N SER A 33 -7.49 -1.90 -3.83
CA SER A 33 -7.34 -0.44 -3.74
C SER A 33 -7.18 0.06 -2.31
N ASN A 34 -7.96 -0.47 -1.35
CA ASN A 34 -7.84 -0.08 0.06
C ASN A 34 -6.50 -0.52 0.65
N GLN A 35 -6.04 -1.71 0.29
CA GLN A 35 -4.72 -2.20 0.71
C GLN A 35 -3.61 -1.29 0.18
N ALA A 36 -3.64 -0.92 -1.11
CA ALA A 36 -2.66 0.00 -1.68
C ALA A 36 -2.69 1.37 -0.99
N SER A 37 -3.88 1.91 -0.69
CA SER A 37 -4.03 3.14 0.09
C SER A 37 -3.37 3.03 1.47
N PHE A 38 -3.62 1.94 2.20
CA PHE A 38 -3.03 1.70 3.51
C PHE A 38 -1.49 1.60 3.44
N VAL A 39 -0.96 0.91 2.43
CA VAL A 39 0.49 0.82 2.22
C VAL A 39 1.08 2.19 1.92
N MET A 40 0.45 3.01 1.06
CA MET A 40 0.89 4.37 0.77
C MET A 40 0.90 5.28 2.01
N GLN A 41 -0.13 5.19 2.87
CA GLN A 41 -0.17 5.91 4.14
C GLN A 41 0.94 5.45 5.10
N THR A 42 1.19 4.14 5.17
CA THR A 42 2.25 3.55 6.00
C THR A 42 3.63 4.00 5.54
N MET A 43 3.91 3.98 4.22
CA MET A 43 5.17 4.48 3.67
C MET A 43 5.35 5.97 3.96
N THR A 44 4.28 6.77 3.85
CA THR A 44 4.31 8.21 4.13
C THR A 44 4.66 8.48 5.59
N ALA A 45 4.01 7.79 6.53
CA ALA A 45 4.31 7.90 7.96
C ALA A 45 5.73 7.42 8.27
N GLY A 46 6.15 6.31 7.67
CA GLY A 46 7.51 5.78 7.78
C GLY A 46 8.57 6.78 7.31
N GLN A 47 8.32 7.50 6.20
CA GLN A 47 9.22 8.53 5.70
C GLN A 47 9.35 9.72 6.66
N GLN A 48 8.24 10.18 7.24
CA GLN A 48 8.26 11.23 8.24
C GLN A 48 9.10 10.83 9.46
N ALA A 49 8.84 9.64 10.02
CA ALA A 49 9.60 9.11 11.14
C ALA A 49 11.09 8.91 10.80
N TYR A 50 11.40 8.40 9.61
CA TYR A 50 12.77 8.20 9.16
C TYR A 50 13.52 9.53 9.04
N TYR A 51 12.87 10.58 8.51
CA TYR A 51 13.45 11.92 8.43
C TYR A 51 13.71 12.52 9.81
N GLU A 52 12.78 12.37 10.76
CA GLU A 52 12.97 12.87 12.13
C GLU A 52 14.22 12.29 12.81
N VAL A 53 14.56 11.03 12.51
CA VAL A 53 15.73 10.36 13.08
C VAL A 53 17.01 10.66 12.29
N ASN A 54 16.94 10.74 10.95
CA ASN A 54 18.12 10.74 10.08
C ASN A 54 18.41 12.08 9.39
N GLY A 55 17.47 13.04 9.43
CA GLY A 55 17.58 14.33 8.74
C GLY A 55 17.49 14.26 7.21
N GLN A 56 17.11 13.10 6.66
CA GLN A 56 16.92 12.84 5.23
C GLN A 56 15.84 11.76 5.04
N PHE A 57 15.16 11.74 3.91
CA PHE A 57 14.21 10.67 3.59
C PHE A 57 14.93 9.38 3.20
N ALA A 58 14.31 8.24 3.51
CA ALA A 58 14.81 6.94 3.09
C ALA A 58 14.74 6.85 1.56
N SER A 59 15.74 6.20 0.96
CA SER A 59 15.81 5.97 -0.50
C SER A 59 15.42 4.55 -0.92
N SER A 60 15.02 3.70 0.03
CA SER A 60 14.54 2.34 -0.23
C SER A 60 13.44 1.94 0.76
N LEU A 61 12.59 1.00 0.35
CA LEU A 61 11.55 0.44 1.21
C LEU A 61 12.14 -0.33 2.40
N ASP A 62 13.23 -1.07 2.19
CA ASP A 62 13.94 -1.82 3.25
C ASP A 62 14.36 -0.91 4.41
N SER A 63 14.77 0.33 4.11
CA SER A 63 15.20 1.30 5.11
C SER A 63 14.08 1.76 6.02
N LEU A 64 12.82 1.69 5.56
CA LEU A 64 11.65 2.07 6.34
C LEU A 64 11.25 0.98 7.35
N SER A 65 11.93 -0.17 7.36
CA SER A 65 11.62 -1.34 8.21
C SER A 65 10.14 -1.77 8.13
N VAL A 66 9.48 -1.42 7.02
CA VAL A 66 8.12 -1.85 6.77
C VAL A 66 8.26 -3.21 6.10
N ASP A 67 7.96 -4.27 6.84
CA ASP A 67 7.80 -5.64 6.31
C ASP A 67 6.51 -5.69 5.48
N LEU A 68 6.50 -4.88 4.43
CA LEU A 68 5.51 -4.96 3.38
C LEU A 68 5.93 -6.20 2.60
N ASN A 69 5.10 -7.24 2.61
CA ASN A 69 5.01 -8.08 1.41
C ASN A 69 4.53 -7.17 0.27
N VAL A 70 5.41 -6.30 -0.24
CA VAL A 70 5.13 -5.23 -1.21
C VAL A 70 4.74 -5.80 -2.57
N GLU A 71 4.90 -7.09 -2.77
CA GLU A 71 4.17 -7.79 -3.82
C GLU A 71 2.72 -8.04 -3.36
N THR A 72 1.96 -6.96 -3.16
CA THR A 72 0.52 -7.10 -3.37
C THR A 72 0.38 -7.51 -4.84
N GLY A 73 -0.35 -8.59 -5.10
CA GLY A 73 -0.46 -9.17 -6.45
C GLY A 73 -0.76 -8.10 -7.51
N GLU A 74 -1.51 -7.07 -7.10
CA GLU A 74 -2.10 -6.04 -7.94
C GLU A 74 -1.32 -4.72 -8.07
N TYR A 75 -0.29 -4.44 -7.25
CA TYR A 75 0.45 -3.17 -7.32
C TYR A 75 1.96 -3.34 -7.36
N SER A 76 2.63 -2.37 -7.98
CA SER A 76 4.07 -2.20 -7.99
C SER A 76 4.42 -0.92 -7.23
N TYR A 77 5.11 -1.08 -6.10
CA TYR A 77 5.51 0.06 -5.26
C TYR A 77 6.91 0.54 -5.63
N GLN A 78 7.07 1.85 -5.68
CA GLN A 78 8.38 2.47 -5.91
C GLN A 78 8.56 3.65 -4.97
N LEU A 79 9.83 3.93 -4.68
CA LEU A 79 10.25 5.02 -3.83
C LEU A 79 11.48 5.66 -4.47
N VAL A 80 11.43 6.97 -4.67
CA VAL A 80 12.48 7.73 -5.34
C VAL A 80 12.71 9.03 -4.59
N THR A 81 13.94 9.25 -4.12
CA THR A 81 14.36 10.56 -3.59
C THR A 81 14.63 11.53 -4.75
N VAL A 82 14.31 12.80 -4.54
CA VAL A 82 14.49 13.84 -5.54
C VAL A 82 15.59 14.79 -5.09
N GLY A 83 16.57 15.01 -5.98
CA GLY A 83 17.75 15.83 -5.71
C GLY A 83 18.77 15.14 -4.80
N ASP A 84 19.91 15.81 -4.58
CA ASP A 84 21.07 15.23 -3.89
C ASP A 84 20.94 15.22 -2.36
N SER A 85 20.05 16.06 -1.81
CA SER A 85 19.88 16.21 -0.35
C SER A 85 18.88 15.24 0.26
N ALA A 86 18.18 14.44 -0.55
CA ALA A 86 17.10 13.55 -0.11
C ALA A 86 16.05 14.25 0.80
N GLN A 87 15.79 15.53 0.55
CA GLN A 87 14.80 16.36 1.24
C GLN A 87 13.41 16.31 0.60
N THR A 88 13.25 15.50 -0.44
CA THR A 88 11.99 15.19 -1.07
C THR A 88 12.03 13.72 -1.46
N VAL A 89 10.93 13.00 -1.21
CA VAL A 89 10.72 11.64 -1.67
C VAL A 89 9.36 11.53 -2.35
N VAL A 90 9.34 10.87 -3.49
CA VAL A 90 8.13 10.47 -4.21
C VAL A 90 7.95 8.97 -4.03
N MET A 91 6.75 8.57 -3.68
CA MET A 91 6.33 7.19 -3.54
C MET A 91 5.21 6.93 -4.55
N THR A 92 5.16 5.74 -5.12
CA THR A 92 4.05 5.37 -6.02
C THR A 92 3.58 3.96 -5.73
N ALA A 93 2.29 3.71 -5.93
CA ALA A 93 1.73 2.38 -6.12
C ALA A 93 1.05 2.36 -7.50
N ALA A 94 1.75 1.80 -8.49
CA ALA A 94 1.20 1.63 -9.83
C ALA A 94 0.39 0.33 -9.88
N ALA A 95 -0.88 0.43 -10.29
CA ALA A 95 -1.68 -0.77 -10.54
C ALA A 95 -1.05 -1.58 -11.68
N LYS A 96 -1.02 -2.90 -11.52
CA LYS A 96 -0.53 -3.82 -12.56
C LYS A 96 -1.59 -4.09 -13.64
N THR A 97 -2.87 -3.86 -13.32
CA THR A 97 -4.02 -4.04 -14.20
C THR A 97 -4.76 -2.71 -14.42
N GLY A 98 -5.54 -2.63 -15.51
CA GLY A 98 -6.31 -1.44 -15.87
C GLY A 98 -7.64 -1.27 -15.12
N GLU A 99 -7.88 -2.08 -14.08
CA GLU A 99 -9.14 -2.11 -13.31
C GLU A 99 -9.03 -1.38 -11.97
N LEU A 100 -7.81 -1.00 -11.60
CA LEU A 100 -7.47 -0.41 -10.32
C LEU A 100 -6.93 1.00 -10.51
N PRO A 101 -7.18 1.93 -9.57
CA PRO A 101 -6.56 3.24 -9.60
C PRO A 101 -5.07 3.13 -9.25
N SER A 102 -4.26 4.09 -9.68
CA SER A 102 -2.88 4.21 -9.23
C SER A 102 -2.71 5.34 -8.22
N TYR A 103 -1.67 5.24 -7.41
CA TYR A 103 -1.37 6.17 -6.33
C TYR A 103 0.01 6.77 -6.50
N ALA A 104 0.13 8.04 -6.15
CA ALA A 104 1.41 8.69 -5.91
C ALA A 104 1.33 9.43 -4.57
N GLY A 105 2.45 9.52 -3.88
CA GLY A 105 2.59 10.29 -2.65
C GLY A 105 3.90 11.04 -2.68
N VAL A 106 3.95 12.17 -1.99
CA VAL A 106 5.17 12.95 -1.84
C VAL A 106 5.32 13.40 -0.40
N VAL A 107 6.53 13.27 0.12
CA VAL A 107 6.94 13.89 1.38
C VAL A 107 8.11 14.81 1.07
N THR A 108 8.03 16.06 1.51
CA THR A 108 9.04 17.07 1.23
C THR A 108 9.19 18.01 2.40
N VAL A 109 10.39 18.51 2.64
CA VAL A 109 10.60 19.57 3.62
C VAL A 109 10.57 20.93 2.96
N GLY A 110 9.91 21.89 3.62
CA GLY A 110 9.84 23.27 3.17
C GLY A 110 10.02 24.24 4.34
N GLN A 111 10.50 25.43 4.01
CA GLN A 111 10.60 26.52 4.97
C GLN A 111 9.24 27.20 5.14
N THR A 112 8.86 27.44 6.39
CA THR A 112 7.68 28.21 6.76
C THR A 112 8.07 29.30 7.76
N GLU A 113 7.16 30.22 8.08
CA GLU A 113 7.41 31.24 9.11
C GLU A 113 7.77 30.63 10.48
N GLY A 114 7.30 29.41 10.77
CA GLY A 114 7.60 28.66 11.99
C GLY A 114 8.87 27.79 11.93
N GLY A 115 9.62 27.81 10.83
CA GLY A 115 10.80 26.96 10.61
C GLY A 115 10.60 25.89 9.52
N VAL A 116 11.47 24.87 9.54
CA VAL A 116 11.41 23.73 8.61
C VAL A 116 10.23 22.84 8.98
N MET A 117 9.32 22.58 8.04
CA MET A 117 8.22 21.64 8.22
C MET A 117 8.19 20.59 7.10
N ALA A 118 7.74 19.38 7.42
CA ALA A 118 7.46 18.34 6.44
C ALA A 118 6.03 18.48 5.89
N PHE A 119 5.90 18.54 4.58
CA PHE A 119 4.64 18.46 3.85
C PHE A 119 4.48 17.05 3.29
N ALA A 120 3.29 16.48 3.43
CA ALA A 120 2.95 15.19 2.84
C ALA A 120 1.58 15.26 2.16
N ASN A 121 1.44 14.60 1.02
CA ASN A 121 0.14 14.33 0.41
C ASN A 121 0.20 13.03 -0.40
N ILE A 122 -0.93 12.34 -0.50
CA ILE A 122 -1.12 11.15 -1.33
C ILE A 122 -2.29 11.42 -2.25
N CYS A 123 -2.11 11.14 -3.53
CA CYS A 123 -3.10 11.32 -4.58
C CYS A 123 -3.39 10.00 -5.26
N LYS A 124 -4.67 9.76 -5.53
CA LYS A 124 -5.17 8.58 -6.25
C LYS A 124 -5.78 9.03 -7.56
N THR A 125 -5.55 8.31 -8.65
CA THR A 125 -6.27 8.58 -9.90
C THR A 125 -7.78 8.45 -9.71
N ASP A 126 -8.54 9.34 -10.33
CA ASP A 126 -10.01 9.31 -10.23
C ASP A 126 -10.60 8.12 -10.99
N GLU A 127 -9.93 7.72 -12.09
CA GLU A 127 -10.24 6.56 -12.91
C GLU A 127 -9.16 5.47 -12.77
N PRO A 128 -9.48 4.20 -13.08
CA PRO A 128 -8.49 3.13 -13.17
C PRO A 128 -7.31 3.48 -14.09
N SER A 129 -6.10 3.15 -13.66
CA SER A 129 -4.88 3.50 -14.38
C SER A 129 -3.72 2.63 -13.90
N THR A 130 -2.87 2.17 -14.82
CA THR A 130 -1.58 1.54 -14.50
C THR A 130 -0.43 2.54 -14.34
N VAL A 131 -0.73 3.84 -14.52
CA VAL A 131 0.23 4.94 -14.42
C VAL A 131 -0.15 5.83 -13.23
N PRO A 132 0.76 6.01 -12.25
CA PRO A 132 0.56 6.95 -11.15
C PRO A 132 0.35 8.40 -11.61
N PRO A 133 -0.42 9.21 -10.86
CA PRO A 133 -0.59 10.61 -11.18
C PRO A 133 0.74 11.38 -11.04
N PRO A 134 1.06 12.30 -11.96
CA PRO A 134 2.32 13.04 -11.93
C PRO A 134 2.29 14.13 -10.85
N LEU A 135 2.78 13.81 -9.65
CA LEU A 135 2.76 14.75 -8.53
C LEU A 135 3.81 15.86 -8.64
N SER A 136 3.42 17.05 -8.18
CA SER A 136 4.35 18.14 -7.87
C SER A 136 5.09 17.83 -6.57
N THR A 137 6.40 18.09 -6.56
CA THR A 137 7.24 18.00 -5.35
C THR A 137 7.33 19.30 -4.57
N THR A 138 6.78 20.39 -5.13
CA THR A 138 6.86 21.73 -4.56
C THR A 138 5.52 22.11 -3.92
N PRO A 139 5.46 22.36 -2.61
CA PRO A 139 4.27 22.88 -1.96
C PRO A 139 3.94 24.28 -2.46
N ILE A 140 2.65 24.56 -2.64
CA ILE A 140 2.14 25.88 -2.96
C ILE A 140 1.99 26.67 -1.65
N PRO A 141 2.49 27.91 -1.54
CA PRO A 141 2.32 28.73 -0.34
C PRO A 141 0.85 28.88 0.04
N GLY A 142 0.50 28.52 1.28
CA GLY A 142 -0.88 28.59 1.80
C GLY A 142 -1.81 27.43 1.40
N GLU A 143 -1.44 26.63 0.40
CA GLU A 143 -2.25 25.51 -0.11
C GLU A 143 -1.58 24.14 0.09
N GLY A 144 -0.28 24.09 0.32
CA GLY A 144 0.47 22.85 0.50
C GLY A 144 0.65 22.07 -0.81
N LEU A 145 0.77 20.74 -0.70
CA LEU A 145 0.91 19.85 -1.85
C LEU A 145 -0.48 19.53 -2.42
N GLN A 146 -0.67 19.74 -3.72
CA GLN A 146 -1.97 19.52 -4.39
C GLN A 146 -1.92 18.32 -5.34
N CYS A 147 -3.04 17.63 -5.48
CA CYS A 147 -3.20 16.57 -6.46
C CYS A 147 -3.39 17.18 -7.87
N PRO A 148 -2.74 16.62 -8.91
CA PRO A 148 -2.95 17.07 -10.28
C PRO A 148 -4.38 16.75 -10.76
N PRO A 149 -4.87 17.44 -11.81
CA PRO A 149 -6.16 17.11 -12.43
C PRO A 149 -6.28 15.62 -12.80
N GLY A 150 -7.45 15.03 -12.56
CA GLY A 150 -7.69 13.59 -12.75
C GLY A 150 -7.20 12.73 -11.59
N SER A 151 -6.88 13.34 -10.45
CA SER A 151 -6.58 12.65 -9.21
C SER A 151 -7.10 13.41 -8.00
N SER A 152 -7.40 12.67 -6.94
CA SER A 152 -7.98 13.18 -5.70
C SER A 152 -7.11 12.82 -4.49
N PRO A 153 -7.09 13.67 -3.43
CA PRO A 153 -6.39 13.37 -2.20
C PRO A 153 -6.93 12.12 -1.51
N VAL A 154 -6.02 11.29 -1.00
CA VAL A 154 -6.33 10.15 -0.14
C VAL A 154 -6.33 10.63 1.30
N HIS A 155 -7.44 10.40 2.01
CA HIS A 155 -7.61 10.73 3.43
C HIS A 155 -7.46 9.49 4.31
#